data_AF-A0AAD4BER7-F1
#
_entry.id   AF-A0AAD4BER7-F1
#
_cell.length_a   1.000
_cell.length_b   1.000
_cell.length_c   1.000
_cell.angle_alpha   90.00
_cell.angle_beta   90.00
_cell.angle_gamma   90.00
#
_symmetry.space_group_name_H-M   'P 1'
#
loop_
_entity.id
_entity.type
_entity.pdbx_description
1 polymer ?
#
loop_
_entity_poly.entity_id
_entity_poly.type
_entity_poly.pdbx_seq_one_letter_code
_entity_poly.pdbx_strand_id
1 'polypeptide(L)'
;LCFKDRFLHKQGANTQTRNSLKLVDTRISVSGAKYQYWAAYSALSALSPLLSKVGWQHAFCCLQDDDIHSITEGTEDRPSKGQWRLSWIWITCGYGSGKKDREQDLQDAIWIEWCRAKAQADCWAEKVELLVEEQHCILQFFHWQSKWWMEKQGSIKTGDSMLNEVLNAYTLRQAALRWDMANHFEQMW
;
A
#
# COMPACT_ATOMS: atom_id res chain seq x y z
N LEU A 1 14.03 20.94 -11.70
CA LEU A 1 12.76 20.44 -11.15
C LEU A 1 12.15 19.43 -12.12
N CYS A 2 12.22 18.16 -11.71
CA CYS A 2 11.46 16.98 -12.13
C CYS A 2 11.47 16.52 -13.60
N PHE A 3 12.48 15.71 -13.96
CA PHE A 3 12.48 14.81 -15.14
C PHE A 3 11.59 13.55 -14.95
N LYS A 4 10.95 13.41 -13.77
CA LYS A 4 10.27 12.18 -13.33
C LYS A 4 8.84 12.01 -13.86
N ASP A 5 8.25 13.05 -14.46
CA ASP A 5 6.87 13.01 -14.96
C ASP A 5 6.72 12.43 -16.38
N ARG A 6 7.81 12.25 -17.13
CA ARG A 6 7.74 11.90 -18.56
C ARG A 6 7.53 10.42 -18.85
N PHE A 7 7.81 9.55 -17.89
CA PHE A 7 7.74 8.08 -18.06
C PHE A 7 6.72 7.39 -17.15
N LEU A 8 5.88 8.15 -16.43
CA LEU A 8 4.69 7.62 -15.79
C LEU A 8 3.68 7.22 -16.87
N HIS A 9 3.87 6.03 -17.44
CA HIS A 9 2.80 5.34 -18.12
C HIS A 9 1.69 5.17 -17.07
N LYS A 10 0.53 5.76 -17.36
CA LYS A 10 -0.68 5.66 -16.55
C LYS A 10 -1.15 4.20 -16.50
N GLN A 11 -0.46 3.34 -15.76
CA GLN A 11 -1.16 2.30 -15.04
C GLN A 11 -1.82 3.01 -13.86
N GLY A 12 -3.10 3.31 -14.00
CA GLY A 12 -3.91 3.85 -12.91
C GLY A 12 -3.90 2.84 -11.77
N ALA A 13 -2.92 2.96 -10.87
CA ALA A 13 -2.58 1.99 -9.83
C ALA A 13 -3.61 1.86 -8.71
N ASN A 14 -4.86 2.24 -8.97
CA ASN A 14 -5.92 2.17 -7.97
C ASN A 14 -7.33 2.14 -8.56
N THR A 15 -7.55 2.15 -9.89
CA THR A 15 -8.93 2.19 -10.42
C THR A 15 -9.66 0.87 -10.24
N GLN A 16 -9.04 -0.28 -10.50
CA GLN A 16 -9.74 -1.56 -10.35
C GLN A 16 -10.03 -1.87 -8.87
N THR A 17 -9.04 -1.70 -7.99
CA THR A 17 -9.23 -1.89 -6.55
C THR A 17 -10.21 -0.87 -5.97
N ARG A 18 -10.13 0.42 -6.33
CA ARG A 18 -11.13 1.41 -5.90
C ARG A 18 -12.51 1.15 -6.48
N ASN A 19 -12.63 0.64 -7.70
CA ASN A 19 -13.94 0.30 -8.28
C ASN A 19 -14.52 -0.93 -7.58
N SER A 20 -13.71 -1.94 -7.25
CA SER A 20 -14.14 -3.09 -6.45
C SER A 20 -14.53 -2.68 -5.03
N LEU A 21 -13.76 -1.79 -4.39
CA LEU A 21 -14.09 -1.23 -3.08
C LEU A 21 -15.39 -0.41 -3.15
N LYS A 22 -15.52 0.53 -4.08
CA LYS A 22 -16.76 1.28 -4.31
C LYS A 22 -17.94 0.36 -4.61
N LEU A 23 -17.74 -0.74 -5.33
CA LEU A 23 -18.79 -1.72 -5.60
C LEU A 23 -19.17 -2.50 -4.34
N VAL A 24 -18.22 -2.77 -3.45
CA VAL A 24 -18.47 -3.34 -2.12
C VAL A 24 -19.17 -2.32 -1.22
N ASP A 25 -18.72 -1.06 -1.16
CA ASP A 25 -19.35 0.01 -0.37
C ASP A 25 -20.77 0.33 -0.84
N THR A 26 -20.98 0.37 -2.15
CA THR A 26 -22.32 0.52 -2.74
C THR A 26 -23.17 -0.70 -2.45
N ARG A 27 -22.63 -1.92 -2.49
CA ARG A 27 -23.38 -3.11 -2.05
C ARG A 27 -23.68 -3.07 -0.56
N ILE A 28 -22.77 -2.62 0.30
CA ILE A 28 -22.98 -2.52 1.75
C ILE A 28 -24.06 -1.48 2.06
N SER A 29 -24.01 -0.31 1.41
CA SER A 29 -25.01 0.76 1.56
C SER A 29 -26.38 0.41 0.96
N VAL A 30 -26.41 -0.33 -0.15
CA VAL A 30 -27.65 -0.83 -0.79
C VAL A 30 -28.16 -2.12 -0.14
N SER A 31 -27.32 -2.83 0.62
CA SER A 31 -27.72 -4.07 1.29
C SER A 31 -28.84 -3.75 2.27
N GLY A 32 -30.02 -4.30 1.97
CA GLY A 32 -31.17 -4.33 2.87
C GLY A 32 -30.84 -4.94 4.24
N ALA A 33 -29.67 -5.56 4.41
CA ALA A 33 -29.14 -6.04 5.69
C ALA A 33 -29.08 -4.96 6.77
N LYS A 34 -28.72 -3.70 6.45
CA LYS A 34 -28.71 -2.59 7.43
C LYS A 34 -30.13 -2.31 7.93
N TYR A 35 -31.07 -2.13 7.00
CA TYR A 35 -32.48 -1.88 7.30
C TYR A 35 -33.14 -3.06 8.01
N GLN A 36 -32.83 -4.28 7.58
CA GLN A 36 -33.30 -5.53 8.19
C GLN A 36 -32.76 -5.67 9.61
N TYR A 37 -31.50 -5.33 9.84
CA TYR A 37 -30.91 -5.33 11.18
C TYR A 37 -31.62 -4.31 12.09
N TRP A 38 -31.82 -3.07 11.62
CA TRP A 38 -32.54 -2.05 12.39
C TRP A 38 -33.98 -2.48 12.71
N ALA A 39 -34.69 -3.09 11.76
CA ALA A 39 -36.04 -3.61 11.96
C ALA A 39 -36.05 -4.74 13.00
N ALA A 40 -35.11 -5.69 12.91
CA ALA A 40 -34.96 -6.79 13.87
C ALA A 40 -34.57 -6.28 15.26
N TYR A 41 -33.65 -5.31 15.34
CA TYR A 41 -33.22 -4.67 16.58
C TYR A 41 -34.37 -3.93 17.27
N SER A 42 -35.19 -3.23 16.49
CA SER A 42 -36.37 -2.52 16.99
C SER A 42 -37.42 -3.50 17.52
N ALA A 43 -37.67 -4.60 16.79
CA ALA A 43 -38.56 -5.66 17.24
C ALA A 43 -38.06 -6.34 18.52
N LEU A 44 -36.76 -6.66 18.60
CA LEU A 44 -36.13 -7.21 19.81
C LEU A 44 -36.21 -6.25 20.99
N SER A 45 -36.00 -4.95 20.76
CA SER A 45 -36.14 -3.92 21.80
C SER A 45 -37.55 -3.84 22.36
N ALA A 46 -38.57 -3.97 21.50
CA ALA A 46 -39.97 -3.96 21.90
C ALA A 46 -40.41 -5.26 22.60
N LEU A 47 -39.91 -6.42 22.15
CA LEU A 47 -40.30 -7.74 22.66
C LEU A 47 -39.51 -8.19 23.90
N SER A 48 -38.27 -7.71 24.07
CA SER A 48 -37.39 -8.03 25.20
C SER A 48 -38.04 -7.81 26.58
N PRO A 49 -38.67 -6.65 26.88
CA PRO A 49 -39.32 -6.44 28.17
C PRO A 49 -40.55 -7.34 28.37
N LEU A 50 -41.24 -7.73 27.30
CA LEU A 50 -42.40 -8.63 27.34
C LEU A 50 -41.99 -10.09 27.59
N LEU A 51 -40.86 -10.51 27.03
CA LEU A 51 -40.32 -11.86 27.15
C LEU A 51 -39.37 -12.05 28.35
N SER A 52 -39.16 -10.99 29.15
CA SER A 52 -38.20 -10.98 30.27
C SER A 52 -36.78 -11.42 29.88
N LYS A 53 -36.37 -11.15 28.63
CA LYS A 53 -35.03 -11.46 28.11
C LYS A 53 -34.13 -10.24 28.28
N VAL A 54 -33.17 -10.31 29.20
CA VAL A 54 -32.25 -9.21 29.54
C VAL A 54 -30.82 -9.57 29.13
N GLY A 55 -30.00 -8.58 28.77
CA GLY A 55 -28.57 -8.76 28.50
C GLY A 55 -28.18 -9.02 27.04
N TRP A 56 -29.15 -9.11 26.12
CA TRP A 56 -28.88 -9.26 24.67
C TRP A 56 -28.22 -8.00 24.06
N GLN A 57 -28.42 -6.84 24.68
CA GLN A 57 -27.85 -5.54 24.27
C GLN A 57 -26.32 -5.52 24.28
N HIS A 58 -25.68 -6.38 25.07
CA HIS A 58 -24.22 -6.51 25.10
C HIS A 58 -23.66 -7.31 23.92
N ALA A 59 -24.49 -8.11 23.27
CA ALA A 59 -24.12 -8.91 22.10
C ALA A 59 -24.60 -8.28 20.78
N PHE A 60 -25.71 -7.52 20.84
CA PHE A 60 -26.27 -6.79 19.72
C PHE A 60 -26.44 -5.33 20.14
N CYS A 61 -25.54 -4.47 19.71
CA CYS A 61 -25.63 -3.02 19.92
C CYS A 61 -26.43 -2.37 18.79
N CYS A 62 -26.94 -1.15 19.01
CA CYS A 62 -27.54 -0.37 17.93
C CYS A 62 -26.47 -0.10 16.86
N LEU A 63 -26.76 -0.46 15.61
CA LEU A 63 -25.83 -0.33 14.49
C LEU A 63 -25.76 1.13 14.04
N GLN A 64 -24.66 1.83 14.35
CA GLN A 64 -24.40 3.16 13.82
C GLN A 64 -23.77 3.08 12.43
N ASP A 65 -23.93 4.15 11.64
CA ASP A 65 -23.32 4.24 10.31
C ASP A 65 -21.79 4.14 10.40
N ASP A 66 -21.23 4.72 11.47
CA ASP A 66 -19.82 4.68 11.83
C ASP A 66 -19.31 3.30 12.30
N ASP A 67 -20.19 2.28 12.42
CA ASP A 67 -19.78 0.91 12.78
C ASP A 67 -19.55 0.03 11.53
N ILE A 68 -20.09 0.45 10.38
CA ILE A 68 -20.04 -0.28 9.11
C ILE A 68 -18.85 0.22 8.29
N HIS A 69 -17.66 -0.15 8.73
CA HIS A 69 -16.44 0.11 7.98
C HIS A 69 -15.67 -1.18 7.73
N SER A 70 -14.97 -1.20 6.61
CA SER A 70 -13.97 -2.23 6.36
C SER A 70 -12.83 -2.08 7.37
N ILE A 71 -12.29 -3.20 7.85
CA ILE A 71 -11.06 -3.23 8.67
C ILE A 71 -9.89 -2.50 7.98
N THR A 72 -9.98 -2.36 6.65
CA THR A 72 -8.96 -1.76 5.78
C THR A 72 -9.16 -0.27 5.55
N GLU A 73 -10.21 0.36 6.08
CA GLU A 73 -10.57 1.74 5.72
C GLU A 73 -9.69 2.79 6.45
N GLY A 74 -8.45 2.91 5.98
CA GLY A 74 -7.58 4.06 6.19
C GLY A 74 -7.67 5.03 5.03
N THR A 75 -8.82 5.64 4.81
CA THR A 75 -9.03 6.67 3.79
C THR A 75 -9.07 8.04 4.43
N GLU A 76 -7.91 8.71 4.39
CA GLU A 76 -7.57 10.14 4.28
C GLU A 76 -8.37 11.25 5.04
N ASP A 77 -9.55 11.02 5.62
CA ASP A 77 -10.38 12.06 6.27
C ASP A 77 -10.71 11.76 7.76
N ARG A 78 -9.70 11.39 8.58
CA ARG A 78 -9.54 11.58 10.07
C ARG A 78 -8.79 10.43 10.76
N PRO A 79 -8.28 10.68 11.99
CA PRO A 79 -7.02 11.33 12.30
C PRO A 79 -5.83 10.35 12.20
N SER A 80 -4.62 10.90 12.32
CA SER A 80 -3.32 10.21 12.33
C SER A 80 -3.33 8.75 12.82
N LYS A 81 -2.69 7.88 12.02
CA LYS A 81 -2.18 6.55 12.38
C LYS A 81 -2.03 6.37 13.90
N GLY A 82 -2.97 5.64 14.53
CA GLY A 82 -2.90 5.32 15.97
C GLY A 82 -4.22 5.23 16.73
N GLN A 83 -5.35 5.67 16.16
CA GLN A 83 -6.66 5.61 16.82
C GLN A 83 -7.66 4.72 16.05
N TRP A 84 -7.29 3.48 15.78
CA TRP A 84 -8.24 2.50 15.27
C TRP A 84 -9.11 2.01 16.43
N ARG A 85 -10.35 2.46 16.51
CA ARG A 85 -11.36 1.80 17.34
C ARG A 85 -12.02 0.73 16.47
N LEU A 86 -11.70 -0.53 16.72
CA LEU A 86 -12.41 -1.67 16.13
C LEU A 86 -13.91 -1.51 16.40
N SER A 87 -14.75 -1.63 15.37
CA SER A 87 -16.20 -1.57 15.58
C SER A 87 -16.65 -2.75 16.43
N TRP A 88 -17.70 -2.55 17.22
CA TRP A 88 -18.19 -3.57 18.15
C TRP A 88 -18.61 -4.86 17.43
N ILE A 89 -18.95 -4.78 16.14
CA ILE A 89 -19.25 -5.91 15.26
C ILE A 89 -18.06 -6.87 15.18
N TRP A 90 -16.85 -6.34 15.03
CA TRP A 90 -15.61 -7.14 15.01
C TRP A 90 -15.21 -7.62 16.41
N ILE A 91 -15.58 -6.88 17.46
CA ILE A 91 -15.32 -7.26 18.87
C ILE A 91 -16.26 -8.38 19.34
N THR A 92 -17.47 -8.48 18.77
CA THR A 92 -18.51 -9.43 19.21
C THR A 92 -18.60 -10.70 18.38
N CYS A 93 -17.96 -10.76 17.21
CA CYS A 93 -17.97 -11.94 16.33
C CYS A 93 -16.96 -13.02 16.76
N GLY A 94 -17.03 -13.43 18.03
CA GLY A 94 -16.51 -14.70 18.50
C GLY A 94 -17.68 -15.66 18.62
N TYR A 95 -17.88 -16.54 17.64
CA TYR A 95 -18.98 -17.53 17.66
C TYR A 95 -18.59 -18.70 18.57
N GLY A 96 -18.42 -18.40 19.85
CA GLY A 96 -18.15 -19.33 20.94
C GLY A 96 -19.08 -19.05 22.11
N SER A 97 -19.78 -20.09 22.57
CA SER A 97 -20.72 -20.02 23.69
C SER A 97 -19.97 -19.87 25.03
N GLY A 98 -19.36 -18.71 25.28
CA GLY A 98 -18.71 -18.41 26.56
C GLY A 98 -17.93 -17.10 26.57
N LYS A 99 -17.83 -16.43 27.74
CA LYS A 99 -16.98 -15.23 27.92
C LYS A 99 -15.49 -15.48 27.65
N LYS A 100 -15.03 -16.72 27.84
CA LYS A 100 -13.63 -17.12 27.66
C LYS A 100 -13.25 -17.25 26.17
N ASP A 101 -14.17 -17.73 25.34
CA ASP A 101 -13.96 -17.88 23.90
C ASP A 101 -13.83 -16.51 23.22
N ARG A 102 -14.64 -15.52 23.64
CA ARG A 102 -14.57 -14.15 23.12
C ARG A 102 -13.25 -13.43 23.40
N GLU A 103 -12.66 -13.65 24.58
CA GLU A 103 -11.35 -13.09 24.91
C GLU A 103 -10.26 -13.74 24.05
N GLN A 104 -10.32 -15.06 23.83
CA GLN A 104 -9.38 -15.75 22.96
C GLN A 104 -9.48 -15.27 21.51
N ASP A 105 -10.69 -15.13 20.98
CA ASP A 105 -10.91 -14.64 19.60
C ASP A 105 -10.39 -13.20 19.41
N LEU A 106 -10.57 -12.34 20.42
CA LEU A 106 -10.03 -10.97 20.41
C LEU A 106 -8.51 -10.96 20.47
N GLN A 107 -7.91 -11.78 21.35
CA GLN A 107 -6.46 -11.93 21.43
C GLN A 107 -5.91 -12.45 20.10
N ASP A 108 -6.53 -13.46 19.50
CA ASP A 108 -6.14 -14.03 18.21
C ASP A 108 -6.23 -12.98 17.08
N ALA A 109 -7.28 -12.16 17.05
CA ALA A 109 -7.41 -11.06 16.10
C ALA A 109 -6.28 -10.01 16.28
N ILE A 110 -5.94 -9.65 17.52
CA ILE A 110 -4.83 -8.74 17.83
C ILE A 110 -3.49 -9.36 17.39
N TRP A 111 -3.29 -10.65 17.65
CA TRP A 111 -2.08 -11.37 17.24
C TRP A 111 -1.94 -11.43 15.73
N ILE A 112 -3.03 -11.66 14.99
CA ILE A 112 -3.03 -11.66 13.52
C ILE A 112 -2.63 -10.28 13.00
N GLU A 113 -3.22 -9.20 13.52
CA GLU A 113 -2.88 -7.84 13.10
C GLU A 113 -1.44 -7.48 13.49
N TRP A 114 -0.98 -7.89 14.67
CA TRP A 114 0.42 -7.70 15.07
C TRP A 114 1.38 -8.46 14.15
N CYS A 115 1.10 -9.73 13.85
CA CYS A 115 1.89 -10.54 12.93
C CYS A 115 1.94 -9.91 11.53
N ARG A 116 0.81 -9.37 11.05
CA ARG A 116 0.75 -8.66 9.75
C ARG A 116 1.58 -7.38 9.78
N ALA A 117 1.41 -6.56 10.82
CA ALA A 117 2.16 -5.31 10.98
C ALA A 117 3.66 -5.56 11.11
N LYS A 118 4.04 -6.61 11.84
CA LYS A 118 5.43 -7.05 11.98
C LYS A 118 6.01 -7.57 10.67
N ALA A 119 5.31 -8.47 9.97
CA ALA A 119 5.74 -8.96 8.67
C ALA A 119 5.90 -7.82 7.66
N GLN A 120 5.01 -6.83 7.71
CA GLN A 120 5.17 -5.61 6.93
C GLN A 120 6.43 -4.84 7.36
N ALA A 121 6.65 -4.59 8.65
CA ALA A 121 7.86 -3.91 9.11
C ALA A 121 9.15 -4.63 8.64
N ASP A 122 9.19 -5.96 8.76
CA ASP A 122 10.32 -6.78 8.32
C ASP A 122 10.53 -6.67 6.80
N CYS A 123 9.47 -6.79 5.99
CA CYS A 123 9.56 -6.59 4.53
C CYS A 123 9.98 -5.15 4.16
N TRP A 124 9.61 -4.16 4.94
CA TRP A 124 10.02 -2.77 4.68
C TRP A 124 11.50 -2.57 5.02
N ALA A 125 12.01 -3.21 6.09
CA ALA A 125 13.43 -3.21 6.39
C ALA A 125 14.25 -3.84 5.26
N GLU A 126 13.85 -5.03 4.78
CA GLU A 126 14.50 -5.69 3.63
C GLU A 126 14.48 -4.81 2.38
N LYS A 127 13.35 -4.15 2.09
CA LYS A 127 13.25 -3.24 0.94
C LYS A 127 14.17 -2.03 1.05
N VAL A 128 14.40 -1.51 2.25
CA VAL A 128 15.34 -0.40 2.45
C VAL A 128 16.76 -0.85 2.16
N GLU A 129 17.15 -2.04 2.64
CA GLU A 129 18.45 -2.63 2.34
C GLU A 129 18.64 -2.87 0.83
N LEU A 130 17.64 -3.45 0.16
CA LEU A 130 17.66 -3.65 -1.29
C LEU A 130 17.76 -2.33 -2.06
N LEU A 131 17.07 -1.27 -1.61
CA LEU A 131 17.13 0.03 -2.28
C LEU A 131 18.54 0.63 -2.21
N VAL A 132 19.24 0.50 -1.08
CA VAL A 132 20.63 0.96 -0.93
C VAL A 132 21.56 0.18 -1.87
N GLU A 133 21.35 -1.12 -2.02
CA GLU A 133 22.12 -1.94 -2.96
C GLU A 133 21.82 -1.56 -4.42
N GLU A 134 20.55 -1.31 -4.77
CA GLU A 134 20.15 -0.84 -6.09
C GLU A 134 20.81 0.50 -6.43
N GLN A 135 20.87 1.43 -5.48
CA GLN A 135 21.58 2.71 -5.63
C GLN A 135 23.05 2.47 -5.99
N HIS A 136 23.76 1.62 -5.24
CA HIS A 136 25.15 1.27 -5.54
C HIS A 136 25.30 0.62 -6.91
N CYS A 137 24.43 -0.34 -7.24
CA CYS A 137 24.41 -0.99 -8.55
C CYS A 137 24.21 0.00 -9.70
N ILE A 138 23.33 1.00 -9.53
CA ILE A 138 23.08 2.03 -10.54
C ILE A 138 24.33 2.89 -10.75
N LEU A 139 25.03 3.31 -9.68
CA LEU A 139 26.29 4.06 -9.81
C LEU A 139 27.33 3.24 -10.55
N GLN A 140 27.56 1.99 -10.11
CA GLN A 140 28.52 1.08 -10.75
C GLN A 140 28.19 0.86 -12.23
N PHE A 141 26.91 0.71 -12.57
CA PHE A 141 26.46 0.59 -13.95
C PHE A 141 26.80 1.83 -14.78
N PHE A 142 26.59 3.04 -14.25
CA PHE A 142 26.95 4.27 -14.96
C PHE A 142 28.46 4.45 -15.14
N HIS A 143 29.26 4.14 -14.12
CA HIS A 143 30.72 4.14 -14.24
C HIS A 143 31.19 3.16 -15.31
N TRP A 144 30.68 1.92 -15.27
CA TRP A 144 31.00 0.90 -16.26
C TRP A 144 30.59 1.35 -17.67
N GLN A 145 29.39 1.90 -17.85
CA GLN A 145 28.92 2.45 -19.12
C GLN A 145 29.80 3.59 -19.62
N SER A 146 30.22 4.51 -18.75
CA SER A 146 31.14 5.59 -19.10
C SER A 146 32.45 5.05 -19.65
N LYS A 147 33.05 4.07 -18.94
CA LYS A 147 34.26 3.40 -19.39
C LYS A 147 34.07 2.66 -20.71
N TRP A 148 32.95 1.95 -20.87
CA TRP A 148 32.60 1.25 -22.11
C TRP A 148 32.51 2.20 -23.31
N TRP A 149 31.95 3.40 -23.12
CA TRP A 149 31.93 4.44 -24.16
C TRP A 149 33.32 4.97 -24.50
N MET A 150 34.20 5.14 -23.50
CA MET A 150 35.60 5.53 -23.74
C MET A 150 36.37 4.45 -24.53
N GLU A 151 36.18 3.18 -24.20
CA GLU A 151 36.78 2.05 -24.93
C GLU A 151 36.27 1.94 -26.38
N LYS A 152 35.05 2.41 -26.65
CA LYS A 152 34.47 2.46 -28.00
C LYS A 152 35.07 3.56 -28.88
N GLN A 153 35.81 4.51 -28.32
CA GLN A 153 36.50 5.54 -29.09
C GLN A 153 37.45 4.89 -30.11
N GLY A 154 37.37 5.30 -31.37
CA GLY A 154 38.21 4.75 -32.44
C GLY A 154 38.01 3.27 -32.78
N SER A 155 37.05 2.57 -32.15
CA SER A 155 36.68 1.19 -32.49
C SER A 155 36.02 1.08 -33.86
N ILE A 156 35.28 2.12 -34.26
CA ILE A 156 34.71 2.25 -35.59
C ILE A 156 35.60 3.22 -36.36
N LYS A 157 36.27 2.73 -37.39
CA LYS A 157 37.03 3.55 -38.33
C LYS A 157 36.30 3.56 -39.66
N THR A 158 35.87 4.75 -40.07
CA THR A 158 35.36 4.99 -41.41
C THR A 158 36.49 5.53 -42.29
N GLY A 159 36.40 5.34 -43.61
CA GLY A 159 37.36 5.90 -44.56
C GLY A 159 37.37 7.44 -44.60
N ASP A 160 36.35 8.08 -44.02
CA ASP A 160 36.22 9.53 -43.91
C ASP A 160 36.75 10.03 -42.55
N SER A 161 37.74 10.92 -42.61
CA SER A 161 38.34 11.55 -41.42
C SER A 161 37.35 12.40 -40.64
N MET A 162 36.44 13.11 -41.31
CA MET A 162 35.47 13.98 -40.65
C MET A 162 34.46 13.15 -39.85
N LEU A 163 34.00 12.04 -40.42
CA LEU A 163 33.08 11.14 -39.74
C LEU A 163 33.72 10.51 -38.50
N ASN A 164 35.00 10.15 -38.57
CA ASN A 164 35.75 9.61 -37.41
C ASN A 164 35.84 10.62 -36.27
N GLU A 165 36.06 11.89 -36.57
CA GLU A 165 36.11 12.96 -35.57
C GLU A 165 34.75 13.12 -34.87
N VAL A 166 33.66 13.15 -35.63
CA VAL A 166 32.30 13.24 -35.09
C VAL A 166 31.96 12.04 -34.21
N LEU A 167 32.30 10.83 -34.65
CA LEU A 167 32.09 9.60 -33.88
C LEU A 167 32.85 9.64 -32.55
N ASN A 168 34.12 10.06 -32.57
CA ASN A 168 34.92 10.20 -31.36
C ASN A 168 34.36 11.27 -30.41
N ALA A 169 33.95 12.42 -30.94
CA ALA A 169 33.31 13.46 -30.14
C ALA A 169 32.00 12.96 -29.51
N TYR A 170 31.21 12.16 -30.24
CA TYR A 170 29.99 11.56 -29.73
C TYR A 170 30.25 10.54 -28.61
N THR A 171 31.21 9.63 -28.79
CA THR A 171 31.53 8.63 -27.75
C THR A 171 32.02 9.30 -26.47
N LEU A 172 32.87 10.33 -26.58
CA LEU A 172 33.34 11.11 -25.45
C LEU A 172 32.18 11.84 -24.74
N ARG A 173 31.26 12.44 -25.51
CA ARG A 173 30.06 13.07 -24.95
C ARG A 173 29.17 12.08 -24.22
N GLN A 174 28.99 10.86 -24.75
CA GLN A 174 28.22 9.81 -24.07
C GLN A 174 28.90 9.36 -22.77
N ALA A 175 30.22 9.17 -22.79
CA ALA A 175 30.98 8.84 -21.58
C ALA A 175 30.82 9.92 -20.49
N ALA A 176 30.98 11.19 -20.86
CA ALA A 176 30.79 12.32 -19.95
C ALA A 176 29.36 12.38 -19.38
N LEU A 177 28.34 12.22 -20.21
CA LEU A 177 26.94 12.22 -19.76
C LEU A 177 26.66 11.12 -18.73
N ARG A 178 27.17 9.90 -18.96
CA ARG A 178 27.01 8.80 -17.99
C ARG A 178 27.75 9.08 -16.70
N TRP A 179 28.89 9.76 -16.79
CA TRP A 179 29.63 10.16 -15.61
C TRP A 179 28.87 11.21 -14.79
N ASP A 180 28.32 12.23 -15.45
CA ASP A 180 27.51 13.26 -14.81
C ASP A 180 26.24 12.69 -14.17
N MET A 181 25.59 11.69 -14.80
CA MET A 181 24.45 10.99 -14.20
C MET A 181 24.83 10.30 -12.89
N ALA A 182 25.97 9.60 -12.85
CA ALA A 182 26.45 8.96 -11.62
C ALA A 182 26.69 10.01 -10.52
N ASN A 183 27.45 11.07 -10.82
CA ASN A 183 27.72 12.16 -9.89
C ASN A 183 26.44 12.82 -9.37
N HIS A 184 25.44 13.01 -10.25
CA HIS A 184 24.17 13.59 -9.85
C HIS A 184 23.39 12.69 -8.90
N PHE A 185 23.34 11.37 -9.15
CA PHE A 185 22.67 10.43 -8.27
C PHE A 185 23.40 10.27 -6.93
N GLU A 186 24.74 10.23 -6.95
CA GLU A 186 25.56 10.19 -5.72
C GLU A 186 25.38 11.43 -4.84
N GLN A 187 25.11 12.60 -5.42
CA GLN A 187 24.79 13.82 -4.66
C GLN A 187 23.33 13.87 -4.16
N MET A 188 22.41 13.20 -4.85
CA MET A 188 20.98 13.20 -4.49
C MET A 188 20.62 12.16 -3.43
N TRP A 189 21.34 11.04 -3.37
CA TRP A 189 21.13 9.96 -2.42
C TRP A 189 21.94 10.18 -1.15
#